data_AF-A0A3A9G7F7-F1
#
_entry.id   AF-A0A3A9G7F7-F1
#
_cell.length_a   1.000
_cell.length_b   1.000
_cell.length_c   1.000
_cell.angle_alpha   90.00
_cell.angle_beta   90.00
_cell.angle_gamma   90.00
#
_symmetry.space_group_name_H-M   'P 1'
#
loop_
_entity.id
_entity.type
_entity.pdbx_description
1 polymer ?
#
loop_
_entity_poly.entity_id
_entity_poly.type
_entity_poly.pdbx_seq_one_letter_code
_entity_poly.pdbx_strand_id
1 'polypeptide(L)'
;MKALEYVGTIGDPRVGEVVTCGKNAIQYASDDKKEETEKEVYKYYLSRALSLLVIATEKINDVEQLKQTFQTFAVVSALTAGQRTMQADSGTVNLMEGLASNALILKLAVPKEKISDSAEYQNLVKAVANQYVEYSKGLTERYAIYGSKLLDSAVEARRKTIGFFKDGLNEENKSDVSESGINNNATNSGCYIATCVYGSYDCPQVWTLRRFRDYTLDETWYGRLFIKCYYAISPMLVKWFGKTKWFRSFCKSKLDKMIDDLNEKGIANTYYQDKY
;
A
#
# COMPACT_ATOMS: atom_id res chain seq x y z
N MET A 1 -24.02 19.02 -5.60
CA MET A 1 -22.80 18.21 -5.44
C MET A 1 -22.73 17.48 -4.09
N LYS A 2 -22.87 18.13 -2.93
CA LYS A 2 -22.86 17.44 -1.61
C LYS A 2 -23.93 16.34 -1.49
N ALA A 3 -25.12 16.55 -2.06
CA ALA A 3 -26.17 15.51 -2.10
C ALA A 3 -25.77 14.25 -2.92
N LEU A 4 -24.93 14.41 -3.96
CA LEU A 4 -24.48 13.31 -4.82
C LEU A 4 -23.56 12.34 -4.08
N GLU A 5 -22.88 12.81 -3.03
CA GLU A 5 -22.09 11.95 -2.15
C GLU A 5 -22.94 10.92 -1.41
N TYR A 6 -24.14 11.31 -0.98
CA TYR A 6 -25.04 10.42 -0.23
C TYR A 6 -25.74 9.37 -1.09
N VAL A 7 -25.85 9.61 -2.40
CA VAL A 7 -26.46 8.68 -3.36
C VAL A 7 -25.43 7.89 -4.17
N GLY A 8 -24.16 8.30 -4.12
CA GLY A 8 -23.05 7.58 -4.73
C GLY A 8 -22.70 6.30 -3.96
N THR A 9 -22.15 5.33 -4.67
CA THR A 9 -21.64 4.08 -4.08
C THR A 9 -20.13 4.01 -4.25
N ILE A 10 -19.49 3.00 -3.64
CA ILE A 10 -18.07 2.70 -3.89
C ILE A 10 -17.85 2.36 -5.39
N GLY A 11 -18.81 1.68 -6.04
CA GLY A 11 -18.75 1.34 -7.46
C GLY A 11 -18.96 2.52 -8.40
N ASP A 12 -19.75 3.50 -7.98
CA ASP A 12 -20.03 4.71 -8.73
C ASP A 12 -20.14 5.89 -7.76
N PRO A 13 -19.02 6.60 -7.48
CA PRO A 13 -19.02 7.74 -6.58
C PRO A 13 -19.60 9.01 -7.21
N ARG A 14 -20.15 8.94 -8.44
CA ARG A 14 -20.79 10.06 -9.16
C ARG A 14 -19.87 11.26 -9.39
N VAL A 15 -18.55 11.04 -9.50
CA VAL A 15 -17.57 12.15 -9.61
C VAL A 15 -17.78 13.03 -10.85
N GLY A 16 -18.17 12.44 -11.99
CA GLY A 16 -18.47 13.23 -13.19
C GLY A 16 -19.62 14.23 -12.99
N GLU A 17 -20.68 13.80 -12.30
CA GLU A 17 -21.81 14.65 -11.95
C GLU A 17 -21.42 15.69 -10.89
N VAL A 18 -20.63 15.28 -9.89
CA VAL A 18 -20.09 16.19 -8.86
C VAL A 18 -19.31 17.33 -9.51
N VAL A 19 -18.41 17.04 -10.46
CA VAL A 19 -17.61 18.04 -11.16
C VAL A 19 -18.47 18.95 -12.02
N THR A 20 -19.45 18.38 -12.74
CA THR A 20 -20.40 19.17 -13.55
C THR A 20 -21.21 20.13 -12.67
N CYS A 21 -21.78 19.63 -11.57
CA CYS A 21 -22.56 20.46 -10.65
C CYS A 21 -21.73 21.58 -10.02
N GLY A 22 -20.49 21.31 -9.60
CA GLY A 22 -19.67 22.35 -8.99
C GLY A 22 -19.19 23.39 -10.00
N LYS A 23 -18.89 23.00 -11.26
CA LYS A 23 -18.63 23.96 -12.34
C LYS A 23 -19.82 24.87 -12.59
N ASN A 24 -21.03 24.30 -12.65
CA ASN A 24 -22.25 25.08 -12.82
C ASN A 24 -22.49 26.02 -11.62
N ALA A 25 -22.23 25.55 -10.40
CA ALA A 25 -22.37 26.40 -9.20
C ALA A 25 -21.47 27.64 -9.28
N ILE A 26 -20.21 27.48 -9.70
CA ILE A 26 -19.27 28.62 -9.88
C ILE A 26 -19.73 29.52 -11.03
N GLN A 27 -20.17 28.94 -12.16
CA GLN A 27 -20.54 29.68 -13.35
C GLN A 27 -21.77 30.59 -13.12
N TYR A 28 -22.76 30.09 -12.39
CA TYR A 28 -24.04 30.76 -12.18
C TYR A 28 -24.14 31.47 -10.82
N ALA A 29 -23.07 31.50 -10.01
CA ALA A 29 -23.00 32.31 -8.81
C ALA A 29 -23.07 33.80 -9.16
N SER A 30 -23.80 34.58 -8.34
CA SER A 30 -23.80 36.04 -8.45
C SER A 30 -22.40 36.60 -8.15
N ASP A 31 -22.08 37.78 -8.69
CA ASP A 31 -20.74 38.36 -8.59
C ASP A 31 -20.25 38.52 -7.14
N ASP A 32 -21.17 38.85 -6.22
CA ASP A 32 -20.90 38.99 -4.78
C ASP A 32 -20.58 37.64 -4.09
N LYS A 33 -21.00 36.50 -4.67
CA LYS A 33 -20.83 35.16 -4.09
C LYS A 33 -19.86 34.28 -4.85
N LYS A 34 -19.32 34.75 -5.97
CA LYS A 34 -18.55 33.93 -6.89
C LYS A 34 -17.28 33.36 -6.26
N GLU A 35 -16.53 34.20 -5.53
CA GLU A 35 -15.30 33.79 -4.86
C GLU A 35 -15.57 32.80 -3.71
N GLU A 36 -16.61 33.04 -2.91
CA GLU A 36 -17.03 32.14 -1.83
C GLU A 36 -17.45 30.77 -2.39
N THR A 37 -18.28 30.78 -3.43
CA THR A 37 -18.76 29.56 -4.09
C THR A 37 -17.60 28.75 -4.68
N GLU A 38 -16.66 29.42 -5.34
CA GLU A 38 -15.45 28.79 -5.86
C GLU A 38 -14.64 28.12 -4.75
N LYS A 39 -14.46 28.81 -3.61
CA LYS A 39 -13.75 28.27 -2.46
C LYS A 39 -14.42 27.01 -1.91
N GLU A 40 -15.74 27.04 -1.73
CA GLU A 40 -16.48 25.87 -1.24
C GLU A 40 -16.38 24.66 -2.19
N VAL A 41 -16.50 24.90 -3.51
CA VAL A 41 -16.46 23.85 -4.53
C VAL A 41 -15.09 23.18 -4.58
N TYR A 42 -14.01 23.95 -4.63
CA TYR A 42 -12.65 23.40 -4.72
C TYR A 42 -12.22 22.71 -3.43
N LYS A 43 -12.54 23.28 -2.26
CA LYS A 43 -12.33 22.61 -0.97
C LYS A 43 -13.06 21.27 -0.93
N TYR A 44 -14.30 21.21 -1.41
CA TYR A 44 -15.04 19.96 -1.47
C TYR A 44 -14.39 18.95 -2.42
N TYR A 45 -13.94 19.35 -3.61
CA TYR A 45 -13.26 18.44 -4.54
C TYR A 45 -12.02 17.81 -3.92
N LEU A 46 -11.15 18.62 -3.29
CA LEU A 46 -9.93 18.11 -2.65
C LEU A 46 -10.25 17.20 -1.46
N SER A 47 -11.21 17.61 -0.61
CA SER A 47 -11.63 16.80 0.54
C SER A 47 -12.22 15.47 0.09
N ARG A 48 -13.04 15.47 -0.96
CA ARG A 48 -13.64 14.26 -1.52
C ARG A 48 -12.58 13.38 -2.19
N ALA A 49 -11.60 13.96 -2.89
CA ALA A 49 -10.48 13.22 -3.45
C ALA A 49 -9.71 12.47 -2.35
N LEU A 50 -9.43 13.14 -1.22
CA LEU A 50 -8.80 12.53 -0.06
C LEU A 50 -9.64 11.37 0.48
N SER A 51 -10.93 11.58 0.71
CA SER A 51 -11.84 10.54 1.23
C SER A 51 -11.88 9.31 0.33
N LEU A 52 -11.92 9.48 -0.99
CA LEU A 52 -11.90 8.35 -1.94
C LEU A 52 -10.59 7.55 -1.85
N LEU A 53 -9.45 8.23 -1.72
CA LEU A 53 -8.16 7.54 -1.55
C LEU A 53 -8.03 6.87 -0.18
N VAL A 54 -8.59 7.45 0.88
CA VAL A 54 -8.63 6.81 2.21
C VAL A 54 -9.42 5.50 2.14
N ILE A 55 -10.64 5.54 1.59
CA ILE A 55 -11.46 4.34 1.40
C ILE A 55 -10.72 3.29 0.56
N ALA A 56 -10.08 3.73 -0.53
CA ALA A 56 -9.30 2.84 -1.39
C ALA A 56 -8.13 2.18 -0.62
N THR A 57 -7.41 2.97 0.18
CA THR A 57 -6.27 2.51 0.96
C THR A 57 -6.69 1.52 2.05
N GLU A 58 -7.75 1.83 2.81
CA GLU A 58 -8.28 0.94 3.84
C GLU A 58 -8.66 -0.43 3.27
N LYS A 59 -9.35 -0.45 2.12
CA LYS A 59 -9.77 -1.69 1.47
C LYS A 59 -8.63 -2.47 0.82
N ILE A 60 -7.62 -1.79 0.29
CA ILE A 60 -6.41 -2.45 -0.21
C ILE A 60 -5.63 -3.10 0.94
N ASN A 61 -5.56 -2.44 2.10
CA ASN A 61 -4.86 -2.93 3.28
C ASN A 61 -5.65 -4.00 4.07
N ASP A 62 -6.96 -4.13 3.81
CA ASP A 62 -7.79 -5.22 4.32
C ASP A 62 -7.46 -6.54 3.58
N VAL A 63 -6.52 -7.28 4.15
CA VAL A 63 -5.90 -8.46 3.53
C VAL A 63 -6.19 -9.77 4.25
N GLU A 64 -6.96 -9.78 5.34
CA GLU A 64 -7.18 -10.98 6.14
C GLU A 64 -7.88 -12.08 5.32
N GLN A 65 -9.00 -11.75 4.69
CA GLN A 65 -9.73 -12.68 3.83
C GLN A 65 -8.91 -13.09 2.60
N LEU A 66 -8.08 -12.19 2.07
CA LEU A 66 -7.18 -12.47 0.95
C LEU A 66 -6.13 -13.52 1.33
N LYS A 67 -5.51 -13.39 2.51
CA LYS A 67 -4.54 -14.36 3.04
C LYS A 67 -5.20 -15.72 3.29
N GLN A 68 -6.40 -15.76 3.87
CA GLN A 68 -7.16 -17.00 4.07
C GLN A 68 -7.53 -17.67 2.74
N THR A 69 -7.90 -16.87 1.72
CA THR A 69 -8.19 -17.35 0.36
C THR A 69 -6.95 -17.98 -0.27
N PHE A 70 -5.79 -17.33 -0.15
CA PHE A 70 -4.51 -17.88 -0.62
C PHE A 70 -4.18 -19.21 0.06
N GLN A 71 -4.30 -19.29 1.40
CA GLN A 71 -4.06 -20.51 2.16
C GLN A 71 -4.98 -21.65 1.69
N THR A 72 -6.27 -21.35 1.51
CA THR A 72 -7.27 -22.33 1.02
C THR A 72 -6.89 -22.87 -0.35
N PHE A 73 -6.51 -22.00 -1.30
CA PHE A 73 -6.05 -22.45 -2.61
C PHE A 73 -4.71 -23.18 -2.57
N ALA A 74 -3.81 -22.82 -1.65
CA ALA A 74 -2.51 -23.48 -1.48
C ALA A 74 -2.64 -24.92 -0.95
N VAL A 75 -3.64 -25.20 -0.10
CA VAL A 75 -3.97 -26.56 0.34
C VAL A 75 -4.36 -27.44 -0.85
N VAL A 76 -5.11 -26.90 -1.81
CA VAL A 76 -5.51 -27.62 -3.03
C VAL A 76 -4.34 -27.75 -4.01
N SER A 77 -3.66 -26.64 -4.31
CA SER A 77 -2.48 -26.63 -5.18
C SER A 77 -1.64 -25.38 -4.95
N ALA A 78 -0.47 -25.57 -4.35
CA ALA A 78 0.52 -24.51 -4.17
C ALA A 78 1.02 -23.92 -5.51
N LEU A 79 0.93 -24.65 -6.63
CA LEU A 79 1.38 -24.15 -7.94
C LEU A 79 0.41 -23.09 -8.51
N THR A 80 -0.89 -23.26 -8.28
CA THR A 80 -1.94 -22.39 -8.85
C THR A 80 -2.56 -21.43 -7.84
N ALA A 81 -2.20 -21.54 -6.56
CA ALA A 81 -2.74 -20.70 -5.49
C ALA A 81 -2.60 -19.20 -5.76
N GLY A 82 -1.43 -18.75 -6.22
CA GLY A 82 -1.19 -17.34 -6.54
C GLY A 82 -2.14 -16.82 -7.63
N GLN A 83 -2.21 -17.54 -8.76
CA GLN A 83 -3.08 -17.16 -9.88
C GLN A 83 -4.56 -17.16 -9.50
N ARG A 84 -5.03 -18.16 -8.75
CA ARG A 84 -6.44 -18.23 -8.31
C ARG A 84 -6.80 -17.14 -7.31
N THR A 85 -5.89 -16.82 -6.39
CA THR A 85 -6.07 -15.73 -5.43
C THR A 85 -6.13 -14.39 -6.16
N MET A 86 -5.22 -14.15 -7.11
CA MET A 86 -5.24 -12.95 -7.96
C MET A 86 -6.55 -12.80 -8.72
N GLN A 87 -7.07 -13.90 -9.29
CA GLN A 87 -8.34 -13.88 -10.02
C GLN A 87 -9.51 -13.49 -9.08
N ALA A 88 -9.56 -14.07 -7.88
CA ALA A 88 -10.57 -13.73 -6.87
C ALA A 88 -10.45 -12.28 -6.38
N ASP A 89 -9.22 -11.75 -6.29
CA ASP A 89 -8.95 -10.39 -5.80
C ASP A 89 -9.15 -9.28 -6.84
N SER A 90 -9.12 -9.64 -8.13
CA SER A 90 -9.12 -8.67 -9.25
C SER A 90 -10.28 -7.68 -9.20
N GLY A 91 -11.48 -8.10 -8.78
CA GLY A 91 -12.65 -7.23 -8.62
C GLY A 91 -12.43 -6.13 -7.57
N THR A 92 -11.87 -6.50 -6.41
CA THR A 92 -11.53 -5.56 -5.33
C THR A 92 -10.50 -4.54 -5.81
N VAL A 93 -9.42 -5.02 -6.42
CA VAL A 93 -8.34 -4.16 -6.93
C VAL A 93 -8.86 -3.18 -7.99
N ASN A 94 -9.63 -3.67 -8.97
CA ASN A 94 -10.18 -2.82 -10.03
C ASN A 94 -11.11 -1.73 -9.48
N LEU A 95 -11.91 -2.07 -8.47
CA LEU A 95 -12.79 -1.12 -7.81
C LEU A 95 -12.01 -0.01 -7.10
N MET A 96 -10.93 -0.36 -6.39
CA MET A 96 -10.09 0.61 -5.68
C MET A 96 -9.26 1.47 -6.63
N GLU A 97 -8.77 0.91 -7.74
CA GLU A 97 -8.13 1.67 -8.82
C GLU A 97 -9.10 2.68 -9.45
N GLY A 98 -10.37 2.30 -9.57
CA GLY A 98 -11.45 3.19 -9.99
C GLY A 98 -11.64 4.36 -9.02
N LEU A 99 -11.61 4.12 -7.71
CA LEU A 99 -11.67 5.20 -6.70
C LEU A 99 -10.45 6.12 -6.77
N ALA A 100 -9.24 5.59 -6.89
CA ALA A 100 -8.02 6.39 -7.03
C ALA A 100 -8.06 7.26 -8.30
N SER A 101 -8.59 6.72 -9.40
CA SER A 101 -8.79 7.46 -10.65
C SER A 101 -9.82 8.59 -10.48
N ASN A 102 -10.91 8.33 -9.76
CA ASN A 102 -11.92 9.34 -9.43
C ASN A 102 -11.37 10.45 -8.53
N ALA A 103 -10.49 10.13 -7.57
CA ALA A 103 -9.79 11.12 -6.77
C ALA A 103 -8.89 12.02 -7.63
N LEU A 104 -8.20 11.45 -8.62
CA LEU A 104 -7.40 12.22 -9.56
C LEU A 104 -8.27 13.19 -10.38
N ILE A 105 -9.44 12.76 -10.85
CA ILE A 105 -10.39 13.63 -11.59
C ILE A 105 -10.80 14.84 -10.74
N LEU A 106 -11.13 14.62 -9.47
CA LEU A 106 -11.48 15.70 -8.54
C LEU A 106 -10.31 16.66 -8.31
N LYS A 107 -9.09 16.13 -8.11
CA LYS A 107 -7.88 16.94 -7.98
C LYS A 107 -7.65 17.81 -9.22
N LEU A 108 -7.76 17.21 -10.41
CA LEU A 108 -7.54 17.90 -11.69
C LEU A 108 -8.63 18.95 -12.00
N ALA A 109 -9.79 18.88 -11.34
CA ALA A 109 -10.84 19.88 -11.47
C ALA A 109 -10.54 21.18 -10.70
N VAL A 110 -9.47 21.23 -9.88
CA VAL A 110 -9.02 22.42 -9.16
C VAL A 110 -7.84 23.06 -9.91
N PRO A 111 -7.94 24.34 -10.34
CA PRO A 111 -6.84 25.02 -11.02
C PRO A 111 -5.60 25.15 -10.14
N LYS A 112 -4.41 24.94 -10.72
CA LYS A 112 -3.15 24.99 -9.99
C LYS A 112 -2.86 26.38 -9.40
N GLU A 113 -3.31 27.44 -10.07
CA GLU A 113 -3.15 28.82 -9.61
C GLU A 113 -3.88 29.02 -8.28
N LYS A 114 -5.08 28.46 -8.14
CA LYS A 114 -5.87 28.52 -6.91
C LYS A 114 -5.20 27.75 -5.77
N ILE A 115 -4.51 26.66 -6.07
CA ILE A 115 -3.76 25.88 -5.09
C ILE A 115 -2.54 26.66 -4.60
N SER A 116 -1.80 27.30 -5.51
CA SER A 116 -0.62 28.11 -5.17
C SER A 116 -0.93 29.25 -4.19
N ASP A 117 -2.11 29.87 -4.32
CA ASP A 117 -2.48 31.07 -3.56
C ASP A 117 -3.12 30.76 -2.18
N SER A 118 -3.34 29.48 -1.86
CA SER A 118 -4.09 29.07 -0.66
C SER A 118 -3.33 28.05 0.18
N ALA A 119 -2.93 28.44 1.39
CA ALA A 119 -2.31 27.54 2.37
C ALA A 119 -3.22 26.34 2.73
N GLU A 120 -4.54 26.54 2.75
CA GLU A 120 -5.50 25.46 2.97
C GLU A 120 -5.45 24.43 1.83
N TYR A 121 -5.38 24.88 0.57
CA TYR A 121 -5.32 23.99 -0.57
C TYR A 121 -3.97 23.30 -0.70
N GLN A 122 -2.86 23.99 -0.39
CA GLN A 122 -1.55 23.37 -0.26
C GLN A 122 -1.60 22.16 0.69
N ASN A 123 -2.20 22.33 1.87
CA ASN A 123 -2.31 21.26 2.86
C ASN A 123 -3.21 20.11 2.38
N LEU A 124 -4.37 20.41 1.80
CA LEU A 124 -5.27 19.39 1.28
C LEU A 124 -4.64 18.62 0.11
N VAL A 125 -3.99 19.30 -0.84
CA VAL A 125 -3.32 18.66 -1.98
C VAL A 125 -2.15 17.81 -1.51
N LYS A 126 -1.36 18.28 -0.54
CA LYS A 126 -0.30 17.48 0.10
C LYS A 126 -0.87 16.21 0.75
N ALA A 127 -1.98 16.31 1.47
CA ALA A 127 -2.64 15.16 2.08
C ALA A 127 -3.14 14.16 1.02
N VAL A 128 -3.78 14.63 -0.04
CA VAL A 128 -4.23 13.79 -1.18
C VAL A 128 -3.03 13.08 -1.83
N ALA A 129 -1.93 13.80 -2.09
CA ALA A 129 -0.74 13.25 -2.71
C ALA A 129 -0.09 12.16 -1.83
N ASN A 130 0.07 12.42 -0.53
CA ASN A 130 0.57 11.42 0.42
C ASN A 130 -0.35 10.19 0.49
N GLN A 131 -1.67 10.39 0.50
CA GLN A 131 -2.61 9.28 0.54
C GLN A 131 -2.52 8.40 -0.73
N TYR A 132 -2.23 8.98 -1.90
CA TYR A 132 -2.00 8.21 -3.13
C TYR A 132 -0.71 7.36 -3.06
N VAL A 133 0.34 7.87 -2.39
CA VAL A 133 1.55 7.10 -2.11
C VAL A 133 1.24 5.91 -1.21
N GLU A 134 0.51 6.12 -0.11
CA GLU A 134 0.10 5.04 0.81
C GLU A 134 -0.78 3.99 0.13
N TYR A 135 -1.73 4.43 -0.70
CA TYR A 135 -2.52 3.54 -1.55
C TYR A 135 -1.63 2.68 -2.47
N SER A 136 -0.65 3.31 -3.13
CA SER A 136 0.28 2.61 -4.02
C SER A 136 1.15 1.60 -3.29
N LYS A 137 1.61 1.93 -2.08
CA LYS A 137 2.37 1.03 -1.21
C LYS A 137 1.53 -0.18 -0.81
N GLY A 138 0.31 0.05 -0.32
CA GLY A 138 -0.63 -1.01 0.04
C GLY A 138 -0.94 -1.95 -1.12
N LEU A 139 -1.05 -1.43 -2.34
CA LEU A 139 -1.30 -2.27 -3.52
C LEU A 139 -0.12 -3.22 -3.79
N THR A 140 1.11 -2.70 -3.68
CA THR A 140 2.33 -3.51 -3.83
C THR A 140 2.41 -4.59 -2.76
N GLU A 141 2.08 -4.28 -1.50
CA GLU A 141 2.01 -5.25 -0.41
C GLU A 141 0.92 -6.31 -0.66
N ARG A 142 -0.26 -5.90 -1.12
CA ARG A 142 -1.37 -6.79 -1.45
C ARG A 142 -1.00 -7.79 -2.54
N TYR A 143 -0.35 -7.34 -3.61
CA TYR A 143 0.09 -8.20 -4.71
C TYR A 143 1.11 -9.25 -4.28
N ALA A 144 1.98 -8.91 -3.33
CA ALA A 144 2.98 -9.83 -2.81
C ALA A 144 2.36 -11.04 -2.09
N ILE A 145 1.15 -10.91 -1.53
CA ILE A 145 0.44 -12.02 -0.84
C ILE A 145 0.25 -13.22 -1.76
N TYR A 146 -0.06 -12.99 -3.03
CA TYR A 146 -0.24 -14.06 -4.03
C TYR A 146 0.92 -14.16 -5.02
N GLY A 147 2.08 -13.63 -4.66
CA GLY A 147 3.33 -13.77 -5.41
C GLY A 147 3.40 -12.93 -6.69
N SER A 148 2.56 -11.90 -6.82
CA SER A 148 2.61 -10.95 -7.93
C SER A 148 3.36 -9.68 -7.54
N LYS A 149 3.72 -8.88 -8.55
CA LYS A 149 4.36 -7.57 -8.39
C LYS A 149 3.85 -6.64 -9.49
N LEU A 150 3.87 -5.34 -9.20
CA LEU A 150 3.71 -4.33 -10.24
C LEU A 150 4.85 -4.44 -11.26
N LEU A 151 4.52 -4.31 -12.55
CA LEU A 151 5.52 -4.14 -13.59
C LEU A 151 6.20 -2.77 -13.45
N ASP A 152 7.46 -2.67 -13.89
CA ASP A 152 8.19 -1.39 -13.85
C ASP A 152 7.45 -0.28 -14.60
N SER A 153 6.81 -0.62 -15.74
CA SER A 153 5.96 0.31 -16.49
C SER A 153 4.74 0.79 -15.71
N ALA A 154 4.16 -0.06 -14.86
CA ALA A 154 3.05 0.32 -13.99
C ALA A 154 3.51 1.23 -12.85
N VAL A 155 4.69 0.95 -12.27
CA VAL A 155 5.33 1.85 -11.28
C VAL A 155 5.60 3.22 -11.90
N GLU A 156 6.13 3.25 -13.12
CA GLU A 156 6.40 4.50 -13.85
C GLU A 156 5.11 5.27 -14.15
N ALA A 157 4.04 4.59 -14.56
CA ALA A 157 2.74 5.23 -14.74
C ALA A 157 2.24 5.87 -13.43
N ARG A 158 2.40 5.19 -12.29
CA ARG A 158 2.05 5.73 -10.96
C ARG A 158 2.91 6.92 -10.56
N ARG A 159 4.21 6.93 -10.90
CA ARG A 159 5.09 8.09 -10.69
C ARG A 159 4.65 9.31 -11.51
N LYS A 160 4.15 9.09 -12.72
CA LYS A 160 3.50 10.18 -13.49
C LYS A 160 2.21 10.65 -12.83
N THR A 161 1.41 9.71 -12.30
CA THR A 161 0.17 10.05 -11.58
C THR A 161 0.40 10.89 -10.33
N ILE A 162 1.40 10.56 -9.48
CA ILE A 162 1.72 11.39 -8.31
C ILE A 162 2.18 12.80 -8.71
N GLY A 163 2.84 12.95 -9.88
CA GLY A 163 3.14 14.26 -10.46
C GLY A 163 1.89 15.11 -10.67
N PHE A 164 0.81 14.51 -11.19
CA PHE A 164 -0.47 15.21 -11.30
C PHE A 164 -1.09 15.56 -9.95
N PHE A 165 -0.98 14.68 -8.95
CA PHE A 165 -1.46 15.00 -7.58
C PHE A 165 -0.66 16.13 -6.92
N LYS A 166 0.64 16.23 -7.19
CA LYS A 166 1.52 17.28 -6.65
C LYS A 166 1.42 18.62 -7.39
N ASP A 167 0.79 18.65 -8.57
CA ASP A 167 0.69 19.88 -9.36
C ASP A 167 -0.09 20.99 -8.61
N GLY A 168 0.46 22.20 -8.60
CA GLY A 168 0.00 23.33 -7.78
C GLY A 168 0.67 23.47 -6.41
N LEU A 169 1.38 22.44 -5.91
CA LEU A 169 2.14 22.57 -4.66
C LEU A 169 3.37 23.46 -4.82
N ASN A 170 3.74 24.17 -3.75
CA ASN A 170 5.04 24.85 -3.64
C ASN A 170 6.18 23.83 -3.42
N GLU A 171 7.43 24.26 -3.57
CA GLU A 171 8.59 23.33 -3.52
C GLU A 171 8.77 22.65 -2.16
N GLU A 172 8.51 23.37 -1.06
CA GLU A 172 8.51 22.81 0.30
C GLU A 172 7.52 21.64 0.42
N ASN A 173 6.24 21.87 0.12
CA ASN A 173 5.21 20.83 0.22
C ASN A 173 5.40 19.70 -0.81
N LYS A 174 5.98 19.99 -1.98
CA LYS A 174 6.35 18.94 -2.95
C LYS A 174 7.42 18.01 -2.39
N SER A 175 8.40 18.55 -1.67
CA SER A 175 9.49 17.78 -1.08
C SER A 175 9.04 16.89 0.09
N ASP A 176 8.00 17.32 0.83
CA ASP A 176 7.38 16.54 1.90
C ASP A 176 6.68 15.26 1.40
N VAL A 177 6.28 15.23 0.13
CA VAL A 177 5.62 14.06 -0.48
C VAL A 177 6.67 13.07 -0.96
N SER A 178 6.99 12.10 -0.10
CA SER A 178 7.93 11.01 -0.40
C SER A 178 7.33 10.02 -1.39
N GLU A 179 7.94 9.88 -2.57
CA GLU A 179 7.48 8.93 -3.61
C GLU A 179 8.01 7.50 -3.40
N SER A 180 8.74 7.25 -2.30
CA SER A 180 9.38 5.96 -2.02
C SER A 180 8.38 4.80 -1.90
N GLY A 181 7.14 5.07 -1.48
CA GLY A 181 6.05 4.09 -1.45
C GLY A 181 5.56 3.64 -2.84
N ILE A 182 5.95 4.34 -3.91
CA ILE A 182 5.62 3.98 -5.30
C ILE A 182 6.76 3.15 -5.88
N ASN A 183 6.66 1.84 -5.65
CA ASN A 183 7.63 0.86 -6.12
C ASN A 183 6.94 -0.50 -6.37
N ASN A 184 7.67 -1.48 -6.90
CA ASN A 184 7.19 -2.86 -7.12
C ASN A 184 7.75 -3.87 -6.11
N ASN A 185 8.45 -3.41 -5.10
CA ASN A 185 9.00 -4.24 -4.05
C ASN A 185 8.20 -4.00 -2.79
N ALA A 186 7.27 -4.92 -2.52
CA ALA A 186 6.72 -5.01 -1.18
C ALA A 186 7.90 -5.01 -0.22
N THR A 187 7.76 -4.28 0.89
CA THR A 187 8.67 -4.38 2.02
C THR A 187 8.63 -5.83 2.44
N ASN A 188 9.53 -6.62 1.85
CA ASN A 188 9.63 -8.03 2.10
C ASN A 188 10.25 -8.12 3.49
N SER A 189 9.42 -7.99 4.53
CA SER A 189 9.79 -8.33 5.90
C SER A 189 9.76 -9.86 6.11
N GLY A 190 9.52 -10.66 5.07
CA GLY A 190 9.51 -12.12 5.14
C GLY A 190 10.85 -12.76 5.53
N CYS A 191 10.93 -13.48 6.65
CA CYS A 191 11.99 -14.48 6.84
C CYS A 191 11.77 -15.68 5.88
N TYR A 192 12.09 -15.54 4.59
CA TYR A 192 11.82 -16.52 3.52
C TYR A 192 12.15 -17.98 3.88
N ILE A 193 13.33 -18.24 4.44
CA ILE A 193 13.74 -19.59 4.85
C ILE A 193 12.87 -20.07 6.02
N ALA A 194 12.61 -19.21 7.00
CA ALA A 194 11.83 -19.57 8.17
C ALA A 194 10.36 -19.85 7.80
N THR A 195 9.75 -19.00 6.96
CA THR A 195 8.40 -19.24 6.41
C THR A 195 8.34 -20.54 5.61
N CYS A 196 9.38 -20.84 4.81
CA CYS A 196 9.46 -22.10 4.05
C CYS A 196 9.52 -23.35 4.97
N VAL A 197 10.21 -23.23 6.10
CA VAL A 197 10.43 -24.31 7.06
C VAL A 197 9.22 -24.52 7.98
N TYR A 198 8.69 -23.45 8.57
CA TYR A 198 7.61 -23.51 9.57
C TYR A 198 6.22 -23.43 8.96
N GLY A 199 6.10 -23.07 7.68
CA GLY A 199 4.84 -23.09 6.93
C GLY A 199 3.93 -21.89 7.17
N SER A 200 4.24 -21.02 8.14
CA SER A 200 3.50 -19.78 8.41
C SER A 200 4.46 -18.64 8.72
N TYR A 201 4.09 -17.42 8.34
CA TYR A 201 4.77 -16.20 8.79
C TYR A 201 4.35 -15.82 10.22
N ASP A 202 3.15 -16.24 10.61
CA ASP A 202 2.52 -15.94 11.90
C ASP A 202 2.56 -17.18 12.78
N CYS A 203 3.76 -17.55 13.24
CA CYS A 203 3.95 -18.59 14.24
C CYS A 203 5.05 -18.21 15.25
N PRO A 204 5.03 -18.79 16.47
CA PRO A 204 5.96 -18.43 17.54
C PRO A 204 7.44 -18.43 17.13
N GLN A 205 7.84 -19.42 16.34
CA GLN A 205 9.20 -19.57 15.84
C GLN A 205 9.63 -18.38 14.98
N VAL A 206 8.76 -17.96 14.05
CA VAL A 206 9.04 -16.85 13.13
C VAL A 206 8.96 -15.52 13.88
N TRP A 207 8.10 -15.38 14.89
CA TRP A 207 8.06 -14.19 15.74
C TRP A 207 9.37 -13.96 16.50
N THR A 208 9.99 -15.00 17.10
CA THR A 208 11.31 -14.87 17.74
C THR A 208 12.38 -14.39 16.76
N LEU A 209 12.45 -15.00 15.57
CA LEU A 209 13.45 -14.65 14.55
C LEU A 209 13.27 -13.23 14.01
N ARG A 210 12.03 -12.81 13.79
CA ARG A 210 11.72 -11.44 13.37
C ARG A 210 12.11 -10.44 14.46
N ARG A 211 11.82 -10.69 15.74
CA ARG A 211 12.23 -9.78 16.84
C ARG A 211 13.74 -9.63 16.92
N PHE A 212 14.46 -10.74 16.77
CA PHE A 212 15.93 -10.72 16.75
C PHE A 212 16.47 -9.92 15.56
N ARG A 213 15.84 -10.04 14.38
CA ARG A 213 16.17 -9.19 13.23
C ARG A 213 15.98 -7.71 13.56
N ASP A 214 14.80 -7.34 14.05
CA ASP A 214 14.39 -5.94 14.22
C ASP A 214 15.13 -5.22 15.34
N TYR A 215 15.38 -5.89 16.45
CA TYR A 215 15.92 -5.27 17.66
C TYR A 215 17.37 -5.65 17.97
N THR A 216 17.99 -6.55 17.20
CA THR A 216 19.40 -6.93 17.41
C THR A 216 20.23 -6.80 16.14
N LEU A 217 19.79 -7.38 15.02
CA LEU A 217 20.56 -7.30 13.78
C LEU A 217 20.50 -5.89 13.17
N ASP A 218 19.32 -5.29 13.11
CA ASP A 218 19.12 -3.98 12.48
C ASP A 218 19.84 -2.82 13.20
N GLU A 219 20.13 -2.99 14.49
CA GLU A 219 20.85 -1.99 15.30
C GLU A 219 22.34 -1.90 14.94
N THR A 220 22.90 -2.91 14.25
CA THR A 220 24.34 -2.97 13.93
C THR A 220 24.60 -2.89 12.42
N TRP A 221 25.73 -2.29 12.02
CA TRP A 221 26.05 -2.15 10.60
C TRP A 221 26.24 -3.50 9.89
N TYR A 222 26.85 -4.47 10.56
CA TYR A 222 27.06 -5.82 10.01
C TYR A 222 25.76 -6.63 10.03
N GLY A 223 24.89 -6.44 11.02
CA GLY A 223 23.57 -7.06 11.03
C GLY A 223 22.69 -6.52 9.90
N ARG A 224 22.73 -5.21 9.60
CA ARG A 224 22.10 -4.64 8.40
C ARG A 224 22.64 -5.22 7.10
N LEU A 225 23.95 -5.47 7.01
CA LEU A 225 24.54 -6.14 5.85
C LEU A 225 24.04 -7.59 5.73
N PHE A 226 23.99 -8.33 6.84
CA PHE A 226 23.45 -9.68 6.89
C PHE A 226 21.98 -9.72 6.43
N ILE A 227 21.16 -8.80 6.92
CA ILE A 227 19.75 -8.65 6.51
C ILE A 227 19.67 -8.47 4.99
N LYS A 228 20.43 -7.53 4.42
CA LYS A 228 20.44 -7.29 2.97
C LYS A 228 20.84 -8.54 2.18
N CYS A 229 21.91 -9.22 2.57
CA CYS A 229 22.36 -10.46 1.93
C CYS A 229 21.30 -11.57 2.04
N TYR A 230 20.69 -11.72 3.21
CA TYR A 230 19.61 -12.67 3.44
C TYR A 230 18.45 -12.42 2.49
N TYR A 231 17.96 -11.18 2.39
CA TYR A 231 16.84 -10.84 1.52
C TYR A 231 17.17 -10.92 0.02
N ALA A 232 18.44 -10.75 -0.36
CA ALA A 232 18.87 -10.93 -1.73
C ALA A 232 18.95 -12.41 -2.16
N ILE A 233 19.43 -13.29 -1.27
CA ILE A 233 19.79 -14.67 -1.62
C ILE A 233 18.68 -15.67 -1.24
N SER A 234 18.06 -15.48 -0.07
CA SER A 234 17.09 -16.44 0.47
C SER A 234 15.89 -16.75 -0.44
N PRO A 235 15.30 -15.81 -1.21
CA PRO A 235 14.19 -16.14 -2.10
C PRO A 235 14.61 -17.11 -3.21
N MET A 236 15.84 -16.96 -3.73
CA MET A 236 16.37 -17.84 -4.77
C MET A 236 16.63 -19.25 -4.22
N LEU A 237 17.21 -19.35 -3.02
CA LEU A 237 17.42 -20.63 -2.33
C LEU A 237 16.11 -21.36 -2.05
N VAL A 238 15.10 -20.65 -1.53
CA VAL A 238 13.77 -21.23 -1.28
C VAL A 238 13.09 -21.67 -2.57
N LYS A 239 13.25 -20.91 -3.66
CA LYS A 239 12.71 -21.28 -4.97
C LYS A 239 13.32 -22.60 -5.48
N TRP A 240 14.62 -22.80 -5.31
CA TRP A 240 15.31 -23.99 -5.82
C TRP A 240 15.18 -25.20 -4.89
N PHE A 241 15.32 -25.01 -3.58
CA PHE A 241 15.43 -26.11 -2.61
C PHE A 241 14.25 -26.23 -1.65
N GLY A 242 13.37 -25.23 -1.59
CA GLY A 242 12.29 -25.15 -0.60
C GLY A 242 11.22 -26.24 -0.71
N LYS A 243 11.18 -27.02 -1.79
CA LYS A 243 10.31 -28.21 -1.93
C LYS A 243 11.00 -29.51 -1.49
N THR A 244 12.30 -29.49 -1.27
CA THR A 244 13.06 -30.70 -0.92
C THR A 244 12.97 -30.96 0.59
N LYS A 245 12.66 -32.21 0.97
CA LYS A 245 12.48 -32.59 2.38
C LYS A 245 13.77 -32.41 3.19
N TRP A 246 14.91 -32.74 2.60
CA TRP A 246 16.21 -32.60 3.26
C TRP A 246 16.55 -31.13 3.56
N PHE A 247 16.33 -30.20 2.62
CA PHE A 247 16.58 -28.78 2.86
C PHE A 247 15.74 -28.24 4.02
N ARG A 248 14.43 -28.55 4.03
CA ARG A 248 13.54 -28.16 5.13
C ARG A 248 14.00 -28.74 6.45
N SER A 249 14.34 -30.03 6.50
CA SER A 249 14.79 -30.69 7.74
C SER A 249 16.10 -30.09 8.27
N PHE A 250 17.06 -29.85 7.37
CA PHE A 250 18.34 -29.23 7.71
C PHE A 250 18.17 -27.81 8.24
N CYS A 251 17.45 -26.96 7.51
CA CYS A 251 17.18 -25.59 7.95
C CYS A 251 16.36 -25.56 9.24
N LYS A 252 15.38 -26.45 9.40
CA LYS A 252 14.59 -26.58 10.62
C LYS A 252 15.46 -26.85 11.83
N SER A 253 16.34 -27.85 11.76
CA SER A 253 17.23 -28.19 12.88
C SER A 253 18.13 -27.01 13.29
N LYS A 254 18.62 -26.23 12.32
CA LYS A 254 19.43 -25.03 12.61
C LYS A 254 18.61 -23.89 13.19
N LEU A 255 17.43 -23.64 12.65
CA LEU A 255 16.54 -22.58 13.11
C LEU A 255 15.97 -22.89 14.49
N ASP A 256 15.55 -24.13 14.77
CA ASP A 256 15.04 -24.55 16.08
C ASP A 256 16.10 -24.29 17.16
N LYS A 257 17.35 -24.72 16.95
CA LYS A 257 18.44 -24.45 17.88
C LYS A 257 18.68 -22.96 18.11
N MET A 258 18.66 -22.17 17.04
CA MET A 258 18.82 -20.71 17.15
C MET A 258 17.65 -20.09 17.93
N ILE A 259 16.42 -20.53 17.69
CA ILE A 259 15.23 -20.04 18.39
C ILE A 259 15.31 -20.37 19.88
N ASP A 260 15.71 -21.60 20.24
CA ASP A 260 15.89 -22.00 21.63
C ASP A 260 16.92 -21.10 22.32
N ASP A 261 18.10 -20.91 21.72
CA ASP A 261 19.15 -20.02 22.25
C ASP A 261 18.66 -18.56 22.39
N LEU A 262 17.80 -18.07 21.49
CA LEU A 262 17.25 -16.70 21.53
C LEU A 262 16.16 -16.55 22.59
N ASN A 263 15.30 -17.57 22.74
CA ASN A 263 14.27 -17.59 23.75
C ASN A 263 14.90 -17.65 25.16
N GLU A 264 15.97 -18.43 25.35
CA GLU A 264 16.75 -18.46 26.60
C GLU A 264 17.37 -17.09 26.92
N LYS A 265 17.74 -16.31 25.90
CA LYS A 265 18.22 -14.93 26.04
C LYS A 265 17.11 -13.90 26.25
N GLY A 266 15.86 -14.34 26.38
CA GLY A 266 14.71 -13.50 26.70
C GLY A 266 14.00 -12.89 25.48
N ILE A 267 14.29 -13.33 24.25
CA ILE A 267 13.53 -12.88 23.08
C ILE A 267 12.20 -13.61 23.05
N ALA A 268 11.09 -12.87 23.17
CA ALA A 268 9.77 -13.46 23.24
C ALA A 268 9.32 -14.08 21.90
N ASN A 269 8.68 -15.25 22.00
CA ASN A 269 8.04 -15.97 20.90
C ASN A 269 6.54 -15.65 20.78
N THR A 270 6.09 -14.55 21.38
CA THR A 270 4.69 -14.10 21.30
C THR A 270 4.49 -13.17 20.10
N TYR A 271 3.23 -12.95 19.72
CA TYR A 271 2.88 -12.02 18.66
C TYR A 271 3.47 -10.62 18.90
N TYR A 272 3.96 -9.99 17.84
CA TYR A 272 4.32 -8.57 17.81
C TYR A 272 4.21 -8.01 16.39
N GLN A 273 4.12 -6.68 16.30
CA GLN A 273 4.17 -5.95 15.03
C GLN A 273 5.62 -5.64 14.66
N ASP A 274 5.99 -5.96 13.41
CA ASP A 274 7.35 -5.76 12.91
C ASP A 274 7.75 -4.28 12.93
N LYS A 275 9.06 -4.03 13.07
CA LYS A 275 9.63 -2.67 12.93
C LYS A 275 9.46 -2.11 11.50
N TYR A 276 9.32 -2.99 10.49
CA TYR A 276 9.20 -2.67 9.07
C TYR A 276 8.18 -3.54 8.33
#